data_AF-A0A830GRA4-F1
#
_entry.id   AF-A0A830GRA4-F1
#
_cell.length_a   1.000
_cell.length_b   1.000
_cell.length_c   1.000
_cell.angle_alpha   90.00
_cell.angle_beta   90.00
_cell.angle_gamma   90.00
#
_symmetry.space_group_name_H-M   'P 1'
#
loop_
_entity.id
_entity.type
_entity.pdbx_description
1 polymer ?
#
loop_
_entity_poly.entity_id
_entity_poly.type
_entity_poly.pdbx_seq_one_letter_code
_entity_poly.pdbx_strand_id
1 'polypeptide(L)'
;MATDTADGMSSHMRGLTVTTITAVAGIAAAFVSNAVAASATDVTGVLVVAAAVLAQFPVLRVIGIGPDDLSTKDVLYVAFMTFALWFVSWGILLTAGV
;
A
#
# COMPACT_ATOMS: atom_id res chain seq x y z
N MET A 1 -14.30 -1.36 -32.67
CA MET A 1 -14.64 -2.26 -31.55
C MET A 1 -14.54 -1.40 -30.30
N ALA A 2 -15.70 -0.99 -29.79
CA ALA A 2 -15.82 -0.10 -28.66
C ALA A 2 -15.91 -0.93 -27.38
N THR A 3 -14.85 -0.91 -26.58
CA THR A 3 -14.89 -1.38 -25.18
C THR A 3 -14.02 -0.51 -24.27
N ASP A 4 -13.88 0.78 -24.59
CA ASP A 4 -13.11 1.76 -23.80
C ASP A 4 -13.94 2.43 -22.68
N THR A 5 -15.09 1.85 -22.28
CA THR A 5 -16.09 2.55 -21.46
C THR A 5 -16.53 1.83 -20.19
N ALA A 6 -15.80 0.81 -19.74
CA ALA A 6 -15.86 0.35 -18.36
C ALA A 6 -14.72 1.03 -17.58
N ASP A 7 -15.09 1.99 -16.72
CA ASP A 7 -14.28 2.70 -15.72
C ASP A 7 -13.47 3.94 -16.16
N GLY A 8 -13.80 5.07 -15.53
CA GLY A 8 -13.47 6.45 -15.95
C GLY A 8 -12.01 6.90 -15.82
N MET A 9 -11.02 6.01 -15.93
CA MET A 9 -9.59 6.33 -15.80
C MET A 9 -8.74 5.66 -16.87
N SER A 10 -7.82 6.40 -17.51
CA SER A 10 -6.89 5.79 -18.47
C SER A 10 -5.96 4.78 -17.78
N SER A 11 -5.49 3.76 -18.52
CA SER A 11 -4.62 2.71 -17.99
C SER A 11 -3.36 3.26 -17.31
N HIS A 12 -2.78 4.33 -17.87
CA HIS A 12 -1.64 5.04 -17.30
C HIS A 12 -1.97 5.66 -15.94
N MET A 13 -3.11 6.37 -15.85
CA MET A 13 -3.54 7.01 -14.61
C MET A 13 -3.90 6.01 -13.52
N ARG A 14 -4.49 4.85 -13.88
CA ARG A 14 -4.73 3.74 -12.93
C ARG A 14 -3.40 3.26 -12.33
N GLY A 15 -2.39 3.01 -13.17
CA GLY A 15 -1.07 2.59 -12.72
C GLY A 15 -0.40 3.61 -11.79
N LEU A 16 -0.44 4.89 -12.15
CA LEU A 16 0.11 5.97 -11.31
C LEU A 16 -0.61 6.08 -9.96
N THR A 17 -1.94 5.99 -9.97
CA THR A 17 -2.77 6.09 -8.76
C THR A 17 -2.48 4.95 -7.79
N VAL A 18 -2.42 3.71 -8.30
CA VAL A 18 -2.08 2.54 -7.46
C VAL A 18 -0.67 2.68 -6.87
N THR A 19 0.30 3.09 -7.69
CA THR A 19 1.70 3.26 -7.24
C THR A 19 1.83 4.34 -6.17
N THR A 20 1.16 5.48 -6.35
CA THR A 20 1.21 6.58 -5.36
C THR A 20 0.51 6.21 -4.06
N ILE A 21 -0.65 5.56 -4.12
CA ILE A 21 -1.36 5.09 -2.93
C ILE A 21 -0.53 4.07 -2.16
N THR A 22 0.08 3.10 -2.84
CA THR A 22 0.89 2.07 -2.18
C THR A 22 2.14 2.64 -1.53
N ALA A 23 2.80 3.56 -2.22
CA ALA A 23 3.98 4.23 -1.69
C ALA A 23 3.66 5.09 -0.45
N VAL A 24 2.63 5.93 -0.53
CA VAL A 24 2.24 6.81 0.58
C VAL A 24 1.75 5.99 1.78
N ALA A 25 0.95 4.95 1.55
CA ALA A 25 0.49 4.07 2.61
C ALA A 25 1.64 3.32 3.28
N GLY A 26 2.64 2.85 2.53
CA GLY A 26 3.82 2.19 3.09
C GLY A 26 4.60 3.13 4.02
N ILE A 27 4.84 4.37 3.58
CA ILE A 27 5.51 5.40 4.40
C ILE A 27 4.68 5.71 5.65
N ALA A 28 3.37 5.96 5.50
CA ALA A 28 2.49 6.24 6.63
C ALA A 28 2.48 5.09 7.65
N ALA A 29 2.42 3.84 7.17
CA ALA A 29 2.51 2.66 8.01
C ALA A 29 3.84 2.61 8.78
N ALA A 30 4.95 3.07 8.21
CA ALA A 30 6.25 3.06 8.90
C ALA A 30 6.26 4.01 10.10
N PHE A 31 5.68 5.20 9.96
CA PHE A 31 5.51 6.14 11.08
C PHE A 31 4.59 5.57 12.16
N VAL A 32 3.50 4.92 11.77
CA VAL A 32 2.60 4.25 12.72
C VAL A 32 3.34 3.13 13.44
N SER A 33 4.06 2.27 12.72
CA SER A 33 4.88 1.21 13.31
C SER A 33 5.91 1.76 14.28
N ASN A 34 6.60 2.86 13.94
CA ASN A 34 7.56 3.49 14.83
C ASN A 34 6.91 4.00 16.14
N ALA A 35 5.68 4.49 16.06
CA ALA A 35 4.96 4.99 17.22
C ALA A 35 4.42 3.88 18.14
N VAL A 36 4.11 2.69 17.60
CA VAL A 36 3.46 1.61 18.37
C VAL A 36 4.37 0.44 18.72
N ALA A 37 5.45 0.22 17.96
CA ALA A 37 6.36 -0.90 18.17
C ALA A 37 7.41 -0.56 19.22
N ALA A 38 7.66 -1.50 20.13
CA ALA A 38 8.68 -1.31 21.18
C ALA A 38 10.11 -1.47 20.65
N SER A 39 10.29 -2.20 19.55
CA SER A 39 11.60 -2.46 18.94
C SER A 39 11.46 -2.91 17.48
N ALA A 40 12.59 -3.00 16.78
CA ALA A 40 12.66 -3.50 15.41
C ALA A 40 12.18 -4.95 15.25
N THR A 41 12.19 -5.75 16.32
CA THR A 41 11.78 -7.17 16.31
C THR A 41 10.35 -7.37 16.78
N ASP A 42 9.63 -6.30 17.11
CA ASP A 42 8.27 -6.37 17.58
C ASP A 42 7.30 -6.72 16.45
N VAL A 43 6.47 -7.73 16.68
CA VAL A 43 5.46 -8.21 15.73
C VAL A 43 4.40 -7.14 15.44
N THR A 44 4.20 -6.19 16.36
CA THR A 44 3.26 -5.08 16.18
C THR A 44 3.54 -4.26 14.93
N GLY A 45 4.82 -4.03 14.58
CA GLY A 45 5.20 -3.35 13.34
C GLY A 45 4.72 -4.10 12.09
N VAL A 46 4.84 -5.43 12.09
CA VAL A 46 4.36 -6.30 11.00
C VAL A 46 2.84 -6.30 10.91
N LEU A 47 2.15 -6.26 12.05
CA LEU A 47 0.68 -6.16 12.08
C LEU A 47 0.18 -4.84 11.49
N VAL A 48 0.89 -3.73 11.71
CA VAL A 48 0.54 -2.42 11.14
C VAL A 48 0.61 -2.45 9.62
N VAL A 49 1.70 -2.97 9.03
CA VAL A 49 1.80 -3.04 7.56
C VAL A 49 0.80 -4.03 6.97
N ALA A 50 0.52 -5.15 7.64
CA ALA A 50 -0.52 -6.09 7.22
C ALA A 50 -1.90 -5.42 7.21
N ALA A 51 -2.23 -4.66 8.25
CA ALA A 51 -3.47 -3.89 8.32
C ALA A 51 -3.53 -2.79 7.24
N ALA A 52 -2.41 -2.10 6.98
CA ALA A 52 -2.32 -1.09 5.92
C ALA A 52 -2.57 -1.70 4.53
N VAL A 53 -1.99 -2.87 4.23
CA VAL A 53 -2.23 -3.60 2.97
C VAL A 53 -3.70 -4.00 2.85
N LEU A 54 -4.31 -4.54 3.92
CA LEU A 54 -5.72 -4.93 3.90
C LEU A 54 -6.65 -3.71 3.73
N ALA A 55 -6.29 -2.57 4.30
CA ALA A 55 -7.04 -1.31 4.18
C ALA A 55 -6.95 -0.68 2.78
N GLN A 56 -5.96 -1.05 1.95
CA GLN A 56 -5.86 -0.54 0.59
C GLN A 56 -6.94 -1.10 -0.33
N PHE A 57 -7.37 -2.35 -0.15
CA PHE A 57 -8.42 -2.95 -0.98
C PHE A 57 -9.76 -2.18 -0.92
N PRO A 58 -10.31 -1.82 0.26
CA PRO A 58 -11.50 -0.98 0.32
C PRO A 58 -11.25 0.44 -0.22
N VAL A 59 -10.06 1.02 -0.02
CA VAL A 59 -9.71 2.34 -0.58
C VAL A 59 -9.75 2.32 -2.12
N LEU A 60 -9.12 1.31 -2.74
CA LEU A 60 -9.12 1.14 -4.19
C LEU A 60 -10.55 0.93 -4.73
N ARG A 61 -11.38 0.19 -3.99
CA ARG A 61 -12.80 0.00 -4.33
C ARG A 61 -13.58 1.30 -4.29
N VAL A 62 -13.36 2.17 -3.30
CA VAL A 62 -14.03 3.49 -3.20
C VAL A 62 -13.63 4.41 -4.34
N ILE A 63 -12.39 4.30 -4.84
CA ILE A 63 -11.86 5.11 -5.95
C ILE A 63 -12.39 4.62 -7.32
N GLY A 64 -13.20 3.55 -7.34
CA GLY A 64 -13.78 3.01 -8.58
C GLY A 64 -12.87 2.03 -9.30
N ILE A 65 -11.80 1.54 -8.66
CA ILE A 65 -11.03 0.39 -9.15
C ILE A 65 -11.73 -0.86 -8.60
N GLY A 66 -12.57 -1.48 -9.43
CA GLY A 66 -13.42 -2.60 -9.02
C GLY A 66 -12.63 -3.82 -8.50
N PRO A 67 -13.12 -4.54 -7.48
CA PRO A 67 -12.48 -5.75 -6.96
C PRO A 67 -12.47 -6.91 -7.97
N ASP A 68 -13.42 -6.93 -8.91
CA ASP A 68 -13.47 -7.92 -10.00
C ASP A 68 -12.34 -7.72 -11.04
N ASP A 69 -11.67 -6.57 -11.03
CA ASP A 69 -10.54 -6.22 -11.91
C ASP A 69 -9.16 -6.43 -11.25
N LEU A 70 -9.11 -6.74 -9.95
CA LEU A 70 -7.85 -6.94 -9.23
C LEU A 70 -7.37 -8.39 -9.40
N SER A 71 -6.53 -8.60 -10.40
CA SER A 71 -5.81 -9.87 -10.57
C SER A 71 -4.91 -10.17 -9.37
N THR A 72 -4.56 -11.43 -9.16
CA THR A 72 -3.54 -11.86 -8.17
C THR A 72 -2.23 -11.07 -8.32
N LYS A 73 -1.86 -10.67 -9.55
CA LYS A 73 -0.69 -9.81 -9.80
C LYS A 73 -0.85 -8.43 -9.17
N ASP A 74 -2.03 -7.82 -9.27
CA ASP A 74 -2.29 -6.47 -8.75
C ASP A 74 -2.29 -6.49 -7.21
N VAL A 75 -2.87 -7.53 -6.62
CA VAL A 75 -2.82 -7.79 -5.17
C VAL A 75 -1.38 -7.94 -4.68
N LEU A 76 -0.57 -8.75 -5.39
CA LEU A 76 0.83 -8.93 -5.07
C LEU A 76 1.62 -7.63 -5.19
N TYR A 77 1.36 -6.84 -6.23
CA TYR A 77 1.99 -5.53 -6.44
C TYR A 77 1.68 -4.58 -5.28
N VAL A 78 0.41 -4.47 -4.89
CA VAL A 78 -0.04 -3.61 -3.79
C VAL A 78 0.62 -4.02 -2.47
N ALA A 79 0.61 -5.31 -2.14
CA ALA A 79 1.22 -5.83 -0.93
C ALA A 79 2.74 -5.60 -0.92
N PHE A 80 3.42 -5.94 -2.03
CA PHE A 80 4.87 -5.82 -2.14
C PHE A 80 5.35 -4.37 -2.06
N MET A 81 4.73 -3.47 -2.82
CA MET A 81 5.13 -2.06 -2.84
C MET A 81 4.92 -1.39 -1.48
N THR A 82 3.79 -1.67 -0.83
CA THR A 82 3.49 -1.13 0.50
C THR A 82 4.48 -1.66 1.53
N PHE A 83 4.77 -2.96 1.49
CA PHE A 83 5.76 -3.59 2.36
C PHE A 83 7.17 -3.03 2.16
N ALA A 84 7.61 -2.88 0.91
CA ALA A 84 8.95 -2.37 0.60
C ALA A 84 9.15 -0.93 1.11
N LEU A 85 8.18 -0.06 0.86
CA LEU A 85 8.24 1.34 1.30
C LEU A 85 8.13 1.46 2.82
N TRP A 86 7.29 0.64 3.45
CA TRP A 86 7.21 0.51 4.89
C TRP A 86 8.55 0.06 5.49
N PHE A 87 9.13 -1.03 4.98
CA PHE A 87 10.34 -1.64 5.53
C PHE A 87 11.54 -0.69 5.46
N VAL A 88 11.75 -0.04 4.31
CA VAL A 88 12.85 0.92 4.13
C VAL A 88 12.64 2.14 5.02
N SER A 89 11.43 2.70 5.05
CA SER A 89 11.15 3.90 5.86
C SER A 89 11.27 3.62 7.36
N TRP A 90 10.77 2.49 7.82
CA TRP A 90 10.85 2.12 9.24
C TRP A 90 12.28 1.79 9.65
N GLY A 91 13.05 1.11 8.80
CA GLY A 91 14.49 0.89 9.02
C GLY A 91 15.28 2.20 9.13
N ILE A 92 14.93 3.21 8.32
CA ILE A 92 15.53 4.56 8.44
C ILE A 92 15.15 5.21 9.77
N LEU A 93 13.88 5.18 10.18
CA LEU A 93 13.42 5.76 11.45
C LEU A 93 14.14 5.14 12.65
N LEU A 94 14.21 3.79 12.68
CA LEU A 94 14.92 3.05 13.72
C LEU A 94 16.43 3.37 13.76
N THR A 95 17.04 3.57 12.59
CA THR A 95 18.48 3.94 12.49
C THR A 95 18.72 5.39 12.89
N ALA A 96 17.79 6.29 12.56
CA ALA A 96 17.86 7.70 12.91
C ALA A 96 17.64 7.95 14.42
N GLY A 97 17.11 6.97 15.15
CA GLY A 97 16.90 7.06 16.60
C GLY A 97 15.75 7.98 17.02
N VAL A 98 14.78 8.18 16.12
CA VAL A 98 13.54 8.94 16.34
C VAL A 98 12.37 8.05 16.69
#